data_AF-A0A3A4WJM1-F1
#
_entry.id   AF-A0A3A4WJM1-F1
#
_cell.length_a   1.000
_cell.length_b   1.000
_cell.length_c   1.000
_cell.angle_alpha   90.00
_cell.angle_beta   90.00
_cell.angle_gamma   90.00
#
_symmetry.space_group_name_H-M   'P 1'
#
loop_
_entity.id
_entity.type
_entity.pdbx_description
1 polymer ?
#
loop_
_entity_poly.entity_id
_entity_poly.type
_entity_poly.pdbx_seq_one_letter_code
_entity_poly.pdbx_strand_id
1 'polypeptide(L)' 'TKHKAGYYSINNNELIIALDSMNEKLIGQIISAKPQKVITLDSLFTGNDQLKTNTVLQMRDAGVDFKTI' A
#
# COMPACT_ATOMS: atom_id res chain seq x y z
N THR A 1 -6.49 -2.83 16.95
CA THR A 1 -5.92 -2.34 15.67
C THR A 1 -4.48 -1.93 15.91
N LYS A 2 -3.51 -2.55 15.22
CA LYS A 2 -2.09 -2.15 15.34
C LYS A 2 -1.82 -1.03 14.34
N HIS A 3 -1.42 0.13 14.86
CA HIS A 3 -0.95 1.26 14.08
C HIS A 3 0.53 1.02 13.78
N LYS A 4 0.89 0.80 12.51
CA LYS A 4 2.28 0.88 12.06
C LYS A 4 2.37 2.13 11.21
N ALA A 5 3.15 3.09 11.68
CA ALA A 5 3.36 4.41 11.09
C ALA A 5 3.11 4.44 9.56
N GLY A 6 1.97 4.97 9.14
CA GLY A 6 1.62 5.18 7.73
C GLY A 6 0.55 4.26 7.14
N TYR A 7 0.22 3.11 7.75
CA TYR A 7 -0.84 2.22 7.25
C TYR A 7 -1.58 1.45 8.35
N TYR A 8 -2.82 1.09 8.04
CA TYR A 8 -3.69 0.25 8.84
C TYR A 8 -3.73 -1.15 8.25
N SER A 9 -3.53 -2.18 9.07
CA SER A 9 -3.80 -3.56 8.69
C SER A 9 -5.08 -4.06 9.35
N ILE A 10 -5.92 -4.70 8.55
CA ILE A 10 -7.21 -5.28 8.92
C ILE A 10 -7.15 -6.77 8.60
N ASN A 11 -7.81 -7.60 9.41
CA ASN A 11 -7.85 -9.06 9.26
C ASN A 11 -6.46 -9.69 9.07
N ASN A 12 -5.53 -9.55 10.05
CA ASN A 12 -4.19 -10.15 9.97
C ASN A 12 -3.40 -9.80 8.68
N ASN A 13 -3.50 -8.54 8.22
CA ASN A 13 -2.88 -8.03 6.99
C ASN A 13 -3.54 -8.47 5.68
N GLU A 14 -4.75 -9.01 5.73
CA GLU A 14 -5.54 -9.31 4.52
C GLU A 14 -5.92 -8.02 3.77
N LEU A 15 -6.26 -6.97 4.51
CA LEU A 15 -6.54 -5.64 3.95
C LEU A 15 -5.60 -4.60 4.57
N ILE A 16 -4.96 -3.82 3.71
CA ILE A 16 -4.06 -2.73 4.10
C ILE A 16 -4.66 -1.41 3.61
N ILE A 17 -4.67 -0.40 4.47
CA ILE A 17 -5.17 0.94 4.12
C ILE A 17 -4.09 1.98 4.45
N ALA A 18 -3.61 2.72 3.46
CA ALA A 18 -2.63 3.79 3.64
C ALA A 18 -3.29 5.15 3.43
N LEU A 19 -3.35 5.97 4.49
CA LEU A 19 -3.99 7.29 4.49
C LEU A 19 -3.04 8.44 4.81
N ASP A 20 -1.89 8.13 5.43
CA ASP A 20 -0.94 9.13 5.93
C ASP A 20 0.21 9.37 4.94
N SER A 21 0.91 8.31 4.55
CA SER A 21 2.09 8.41 3.69
C SER A 21 2.38 7.07 3.04
N MET A 22 2.67 7.09 1.74
CA MET A 22 3.18 5.93 1.02
C MET A 22 4.67 6.18 0.74
N ASN A 23 5.54 5.29 1.24
CA ASN A 23 6.99 5.35 1.02
C ASN A 23 7.48 3.99 0.51
N GLU A 24 8.57 3.95 -0.24
CA GLU A 24 9.13 2.70 -0.81
C GLU A 24 9.38 1.63 0.27
N LYS A 25 9.91 2.03 1.43
CA LYS A 25 10.06 1.14 2.59
C LYS A 25 8.74 0.53 3.07
N LEU A 26 7.68 1.34 3.11
CA LEU A 26 6.37 0.92 3.58
C LEU A 26 5.73 -0.05 2.58
N ILE A 27 5.80 0.29 1.29
CA ILE A 27 5.34 -0.55 0.19
C ILE A 27 6.02 -1.91 0.25
N GLY A 28 7.34 -1.95 0.43
CA GLY A 28 8.07 -3.21 0.61
C GLY A 28 7.59 -4.03 1.80
N GLN A 29 7.30 -3.40 2.95
CA GLN A 29 6.72 -4.11 4.10
C GLN A 29 5.31 -4.63 3.82
N ILE A 30 4.49 -3.86 3.12
CA ILE A 30 3.13 -4.24 2.76
C ILE A 30 3.16 -5.43 1.81
N ILE A 31 3.96 -5.38 0.74
CA ILE A 31 4.08 -6.51 -0.20
C ILE A 31 4.66 -7.75 0.48
N SER A 32 5.64 -7.58 1.36
CA SER A 32 6.21 -8.69 2.14
C SER A 32 5.17 -9.34 3.06
N ALA A 33 4.20 -8.56 3.54
CA ALA A 33 3.05 -9.06 4.27
C ALA A 33 2.00 -9.78 3.39
N LYS A 34 2.13 -9.75 2.06
CA LYS A 34 1.23 -10.38 1.07
C LYS A 34 -0.26 -10.16 1.38
N PRO A 35 -0.73 -8.91 1.45
CA PRO A 35 -2.15 -8.61 1.63
C PRO A 35 -2.96 -9.09 0.43
N GLN A 36 -4.24 -9.36 0.63
CA GLN A 36 -5.15 -9.57 -0.50
C GLN A 36 -5.54 -8.25 -1.16
N LYS A 37 -5.70 -7.19 -0.36
CA LYS A 37 -6.17 -5.89 -0.85
C LYS A 37 -5.42 -4.74 -0.20
N VAL A 38 -5.11 -3.72 -0.99
CA VAL A 38 -4.49 -2.47 -0.55
C VAL A 38 -5.32 -1.31 -1.04
N ILE A 39 -5.71 -0.43 -0.12
CA ILE A 39 -6.44 0.81 -0.42
C ILE A 39 -5.57 1.99 -0.01
N THR A 40 -5.44 2.99 -0.87
CA THR A 40 -4.65 4.18 -0.59
C THR A 40 -5.26 5.41 -1.25
N LEU A 41 -4.90 6.61 -0.80
CA LEU A 41 -5.37 7.85 -1.41
C LEU A 41 -4.50 8.21 -2.62
N ASP A 42 -5.11 8.62 -3.74
CA ASP A 42 -4.35 9.05 -4.93
C ASP A 42 -3.49 10.29 -4.61
N SER A 43 -3.98 11.14 -3.71
CA SER A 43 -3.27 12.30 -3.17
C SER A 43 -1.90 11.96 -2.58
N LEU A 44 -1.71 10.75 -2.03
CA LEU A 44 -0.42 10.31 -1.45
C LEU A 44 0.68 10.09 -2.50
N PHE A 45 0.31 10.00 -3.77
CA PHE A 45 1.24 9.88 -4.89
C PHE A 45 1.46 11.19 -5.63
N THR A 46 0.81 12.28 -5.20
CA THR A 46 0.88 13.57 -5.90
C THR A 46 2.30 14.12 -5.87
N GLY A 47 2.91 14.30 -7.06
CA GLY A 47 4.30 14.72 -7.21
C GLY A 47 5.32 13.59 -7.18
N ASN A 48 4.89 12.33 -7.12
CA ASN A 48 5.77 11.17 -7.03
C ASN A 48 5.30 10.00 -7.93
N ASP A 49 5.11 10.28 -9.22
CA ASP A 49 4.60 9.33 -10.23
C ASP A 49 5.42 8.03 -10.34
N GLN A 50 6.73 8.12 -10.09
CA GLN A 50 7.60 6.96 -10.06
C GLN A 50 7.22 6.00 -8.92
N LEU A 51 6.87 6.54 -7.75
CA LEU A 51 6.40 5.76 -6.61
C LEU A 51 5.09 5.04 -6.94
N LYS A 52 4.14 5.73 -7.61
CA LYS A 52 2.86 5.15 -8.04
C LYS A 52 3.07 3.99 -9.00
N THR A 53 3.86 4.22 -10.05
CA THR A 53 4.19 3.20 -11.05
C THR A 53 4.81 1.96 -10.40
N ASN A 54 5.81 2.15 -9.54
CA ASN A 54 6.47 1.06 -8.82
C ASN A 54 5.50 0.32 -7.90
N THR A 55 4.65 1.03 -7.16
CA THR A 55 3.67 0.42 -6.25
C THR A 55 2.67 -0.43 -7.03
N VAL A 56 2.09 0.12 -8.09
CA VAL A 56 1.12 -0.59 -8.94
C VAL A 56 1.75 -1.85 -9.54
N LEU A 57 2.99 -1.75 -10.04
CA LEU A 57 3.71 -2.88 -10.62
C LEU A 57 3.99 -3.97 -9.58
N GLN A 58 4.53 -3.59 -8.42
CA GLN A 58 4.87 -4.55 -7.36
C GLN A 58 3.63 -5.22 -6.76
N MET A 59 2.52 -4.48 -6.59
CA MET A 59 1.25 -5.04 -6.12
C MET A 59 0.68 -6.04 -7.13
N ARG A 60 0.73 -5.69 -8.42
CA ARG A 60 0.32 -6.60 -9.50
C ARG A 60 1.17 -7.86 -9.53
N ASP A 61 2.49 -7.74 -9.43
CA ASP A 61 3.41 -8.89 -9.40
C ASP A 61 3.18 -9.78 -8.16
N ALA A 62 2.79 -9.17 -7.04
CA ALA A 62 2.44 -9.89 -5.82
C ALA A 62 1.00 -10.46 -5.83
N GLY A 63 0.19 -10.19 -6.85
CA GLY A 63 -1.20 -10.64 -6.94
C GLY A 63 -2.15 -9.93 -5.97
N VAL A 64 -1.80 -8.72 -5.54
CA VAL A 64 -2.56 -7.90 -4.59
C VAL A 64 -3.55 -7.00 -5.33
N ASP A 65 -4.79 -6.93 -4.85
CA ASP A 65 -5.80 -6.00 -5.35
C ASP A 65 -5.50 -4.58 -4.83
N PHE A 66 -4.88 -3.75 -5.66
CA PHE A 66 -4.49 -2.39 -5.32
C PHE A 66 -5.50 -1.37 -5.85
N LYS A 67 -6.05 -0.54 -4.94
CA LYS A 67 -7.08 0.44 -5.26
C LYS A 67 -6.71 1.81 -4.72
N THR A 68 -6.83 2.83 -5.57
CA THR A 68 -6.70 4.24 -5.17
C THR A 68 -8.06 4.92 -5.11
N ILE A 69 -8.22 5.86 -4.17
CA ILE A 69 -9.42 6.68 -3.95
C ILE A 69 -9.07 8.14 -3.79
#